data_AF-A0A9D1RUU8-F1
#
_entry.id   AF-A0A9D1RUU8-F1
#
_cell.length_a   1.000
_cell.length_b   1.000
_cell.length_c   1.000
_cell.angle_alpha   90.00
_cell.angle_beta   90.00
_cell.angle_gamma   90.00
#
_symmetry.space_group_name_H-M   'P 1'
#
loop_
_entity.id
_entity.type
_entity.pdbx_description
1 polymer ?
#
loop_
_entity_poly.entity_id
_entity_poly.type
_entity_poly.pdbx_seq_one_letter_code
_entity_poly.pdbx_strand_id
1 'polypeptide(L)'
;MELFQTYLLPCIFAFVACIGFSVLFNIHGLGILICAVGGGLGWLVYLVTAPMFHSDLLQSFAAAVFISAYSEIMARIRKCPVTAYLLVAFFPLVPGGGIYYAMEHAINGETDL
;
A
#
# COMPACT_ATOMS: atom_id res chain seq x y z
N MET A 1 -0.22 15.13 19.93
CA MET A 1 0.93 14.28 19.52
C MET A 1 0.45 12.95 18.93
N GLU A 2 -0.57 12.32 19.51
CA GLU A 2 -1.24 11.10 18.99
C GLU A 2 -1.54 11.16 17.47
N LEU A 3 -2.28 12.15 16.99
CA LEU A 3 -2.68 12.24 15.58
C LEU A 3 -1.50 12.23 14.59
N PHE A 4 -0.39 12.88 14.96
CA PHE A 4 0.80 12.94 14.13
C PHE A 4 1.50 11.58 14.05
N GLN A 5 1.58 10.86 15.17
CA GLN A 5 2.19 9.54 15.24
C GLN A 5 1.32 8.47 14.58
N THR A 6 -0.01 8.58 14.67
CA THR A 6 -0.94 7.59 14.10
C THR A 6 -1.14 7.77 12.60
N TYR A 7 -1.22 9.00 12.10
CA TYR A 7 -1.57 9.25 10.69
C TYR A 7 -0.37 9.66 9.85
N LEU A 8 0.40 10.67 10.28
CA LEU A 8 1.44 11.24 9.43
C LEU A 8 2.67 10.35 9.35
N LEU A 9 3.16 9.87 10.50
CA LEU A 9 4.40 9.10 10.56
C LEU A 9 4.34 7.80 9.74
N PRO A 10 3.26 6.98 9.79
CA PRO A 10 3.17 5.78 8.99
C PRO A 10 3.09 6.07 7.48
N CYS A 11 2.42 7.16 7.08
CA CYS A 11 2.38 7.57 5.68
C CYS A 11 3.77 7.99 5.17
N ILE A 12 4.58 8.65 6.01
CA ILE A 12 5.98 8.97 5.68
C ILE A 12 6.80 7.70 5.52
N PHE A 13 6.64 6.71 6.42
CA PHE A 13 7.34 5.44 6.28
C PHE A 13 6.91 4.68 5.02
N ALA A 14 5.62 4.62 4.71
CA ALA A 14 5.12 4.03 3.47
C ALA A 14 5.71 4.73 2.24
N PHE A 15 5.75 6.07 2.25
CA PHE A 15 6.37 6.86 1.19
C PHE A 15 7.85 6.50 0.99
N VAL A 16 8.64 6.48 2.08
CA VAL A 16 10.07 6.12 2.03
C VAL A 16 10.28 4.67 1.57
N ALA A 17 9.44 3.73 2.03
CA ALA A 17 9.49 2.34 1.57
C ALA A 17 9.25 2.25 0.06
N CYS A 18 8.25 2.97 -0.46
CA CYS A 18 7.96 2.99 -1.90
C CYS A 18 9.09 3.61 -2.73
N ILE A 19 9.86 4.57 -2.19
CA ILE A 19 11.09 5.05 -2.87
C ILE A 19 12.09 3.90 -3.03
N GLY A 20 12.33 3.14 -1.96
CA GLY A 20 13.21 1.96 -1.99
C GLY A 20 12.76 0.92 -3.01
N PHE A 21 11.47 0.56 -3.00
CA PHE A 21 10.92 -0.38 -3.99
C PHE A 21 10.95 0.17 -5.41
N SER A 22 10.79 1.47 -5.64
CA SER A 22 10.88 2.06 -6.98
C SER A 22 12.24 1.82 -7.63
N VAL A 23 13.32 1.84 -6.85
CA VAL A 23 14.68 1.51 -7.33
C VAL A 23 14.77 0.04 -7.73
N LEU A 24 14.18 -0.87 -6.95
CA LEU A 24 14.12 -2.31 -7.26
C LEU A 24 13.41 -2.59 -8.60
N PHE A 25 12.35 -1.85 -8.89
CA PHE A 25 11.61 -1.94 -10.16
C PHE A 25 12.20 -1.07 -11.28
N ASN A 26 13.42 -0.57 -11.11
CA ASN A 26 14.16 0.20 -12.13
C ASN A 26 13.39 1.44 -12.63
N ILE A 27 12.63 2.09 -11.75
CA ILE A 27 11.90 3.33 -12.04
C ILE A 27 12.86 4.51 -11.83
N HIS A 28 12.86 5.47 -12.76
CA HIS A 28 13.82 6.58 -12.74
C HIS A 28 13.14 7.96 -12.69
N GLY A 29 13.92 8.95 -12.22
CA GLY A 29 13.55 10.36 -12.20
C GLY A 29 12.29 10.64 -11.38
N LEU A 30 11.44 11.53 -11.89
CA LEU A 30 10.18 11.92 -11.23
C LEU A 30 9.19 10.75 -11.04
N GLY A 31 9.36 9.63 -11.75
CA GLY A 31 8.51 8.46 -11.57
C GLY A 31 8.59 7.88 -10.17
N ILE A 32 9.76 7.91 -9.54
CA ILE A 32 9.97 7.39 -8.18
C ILE A 32 9.08 8.14 -7.18
N LEU A 33 9.10 9.48 -7.24
CA LEU A 33 8.33 10.32 -6.33
C LEU A 33 6.82 10.12 -6.52
N ILE A 34 6.35 9.98 -7.76
CA ILE A 34 4.93 9.79 -8.05
C ILE A 34 4.45 8.43 -7.53
N CYS A 35 5.21 7.36 -7.75
CA CYS A 35 4.90 6.06 -7.18
C CYS A 35 4.88 6.10 -5.63
N ALA A 36 5.86 6.79 -5.03
CA ALA A 36 5.95 6.93 -3.58
C ALA A 36 4.79 7.73 -2.98
N VAL A 37 4.35 8.81 -3.63
CA VAL A 37 3.14 9.55 -3.24
C VAL A 37 1.93 8.63 -3.28
N GLY A 38 1.79 7.80 -4.32
CA GLY A 38 0.71 6.81 -4.42
C GLY A 38 0.65 5.88 -3.22
N GLY A 39 1.79 5.34 -2.77
CA GLY A 39 1.85 4.45 -1.60
C GLY A 39 1.57 5.16 -0.28
N GLY A 40 2.10 6.38 -0.09
CA GLY A 40 1.81 7.20 1.09
C GLY A 40 0.33 7.57 1.20
N LEU A 41 -0.30 7.97 0.08
CA LEU A 41 -1.74 8.24 0.03
C LEU A 41 -2.58 6.97 0.20
N GLY A 42 -2.16 5.84 -0.37
CA GLY A 42 -2.82 4.55 -0.17
C GLY A 42 -2.83 4.14 1.31
N TRP A 43 -1.72 4.34 2.01
CA TRP A 43 -1.65 4.11 3.46
C TRP A 43 -2.52 5.07 4.25
N LEU A 44 -2.61 6.34 3.83
CA LEU A 44 -3.53 7.30 4.45
C LEU A 44 -4.99 6.83 4.33
N VAL A 45 -5.39 6.33 3.16
CA VAL A 45 -6.75 5.80 2.94
C VAL A 45 -7.02 4.60 3.82
N TYR A 46 -6.04 3.69 3.98
CA TYR A 46 -6.13 2.58 4.93
C TYR A 46 -6.44 3.10 6.36
N LEU A 47 -5.66 4.07 6.85
CA LEU A 47 -5.83 4.59 8.21
C LEU A 47 -7.13 5.39 8.43
N VAL A 48 -7.58 6.15 7.42
CA VAL A 48 -8.82 6.94 7.53
C VAL A 48 -10.07 6.04 7.46
N THR A 49 -9.96 4.90 6.79
CA THR A 49 -11.06 3.92 6.68
C THR A 49 -11.17 3.00 7.90
N ALA A 50 -10.15 2.94 8.75
CA ALA A 50 -10.14 2.18 10.00
C ALA A 50 -11.36 2.40 10.91
N PRO A 51 -11.74 3.63 11.29
CA PRO A 51 -12.91 3.87 12.14
C PRO A 51 -14.26 3.55 11.48
N MET A 52 -14.30 3.37 10.14
CA MET A 52 -15.54 3.11 9.42
C MET A 52 -15.86 1.62 9.38
N PHE A 53 -14.88 0.79 9.00
CA PHE A 53 -15.13 -0.61 8.67
C PHE A 53 -14.87 -1.60 9.80
N HIS A 54 -14.07 -1.23 10.82
CA HIS A 54 -13.69 -2.12 11.94
C HIS A 54 -13.14 -3.51 11.49
N SER A 55 -12.69 -3.61 10.24
CA SER A 55 -12.20 -4.84 9.60
C SER A 55 -11.01 -4.49 8.72
N ASP A 56 -9.88 -5.15 8.95
CA ASP A 56 -8.63 -4.88 8.22
C ASP A 56 -8.77 -5.24 6.73
N LEU A 57 -9.53 -6.29 6.42
CA LEU A 57 -9.81 -6.70 5.04
C LEU A 57 -10.52 -5.58 4.26
N LEU A 58 -11.54 -4.96 4.84
CA LEU A 58 -12.28 -3.88 4.19
C LEU A 58 -11.45 -2.60 4.06
N GLN A 59 -10.61 -2.29 5.06
CA GLN A 59 -9.66 -1.17 4.99
C GLN A 59 -8.64 -1.37 3.86
N SER A 60 -8.02 -2.56 3.78
CA SER A 60 -7.08 -2.91 2.71
C SER A 60 -7.76 -2.91 1.34
N PHE A 61 -9.01 -3.38 1.25
CA PHE A 61 -9.78 -3.30 0.01
C PHE A 61 -10.02 -1.85 -0.43
N ALA A 62 -10.42 -0.97 0.48
CA ALA A 62 -10.63 0.45 0.17
C ALA A 62 -9.33 1.14 -0.28
N ALA A 63 -8.22 0.86 0.41
CA ALA A 63 -6.90 1.35 0.01
C ALA A 63 -6.46 0.80 -1.37
N ALA A 64 -6.71 -0.48 -1.64
CA ALA A 64 -6.43 -1.13 -2.92
C ALA A 64 -7.20 -0.49 -4.09
N VAL A 65 -8.49 -0.19 -3.90
CA VAL A 65 -9.32 0.51 -4.89
C VAL A 65 -8.74 1.90 -5.16
N PHE A 66 -8.38 2.64 -4.12
CA PHE A 66 -7.76 3.96 -4.26
C PHE A 66 -6.42 3.90 -5.01
N ILE A 67 -5.51 3.00 -4.62
CA ILE A 67 -4.21 2.84 -5.26
C ILE A 67 -4.37 2.46 -6.73
N SER A 68 -5.34 1.60 -7.05
CA SER A 68 -5.64 1.21 -8.43
C SER A 68 -6.11 2.40 -9.27
N ALA A 69 -7.06 3.19 -8.75
CA ALA A 69 -7.53 4.40 -9.41
C ALA A 69 -6.41 5.44 -9.59
N TYR A 70 -5.61 5.68 -8.54
CA TYR A 70 -4.45 6.58 -8.59
C TYR A 70 -3.45 6.15 -9.68
N SER A 71 -3.11 4.87 -9.71
CA SER A 71 -2.14 4.31 -10.67
C SER A 71 -2.64 4.44 -12.10
N GLU A 72 -3.93 4.21 -12.33
CA GLU A 72 -4.52 4.32 -13.66
C GLU A 72 -4.60 5.77 -14.16
N ILE A 73 -4.96 6.71 -13.28
CA ILE A 73 -4.98 8.14 -13.60
C ILE A 73 -3.56 8.62 -13.94
N MET A 74 -2.58 8.32 -13.09
CA MET A 74 -1.20 8.80 -13.29
C MET A 74 -0.52 8.16 -14.50
N ALA A 75 -0.81 6.89 -14.78
CA ALA A 75 -0.33 6.20 -15.98
C ALA A 75 -0.86 6.86 -17.26
N ARG A 76 -2.13 7.27 -17.31
CA ARG A 76 -2.72 7.97 -18.46
C ARG A 76 -2.12 9.36 -18.65
N ILE A 77 -1.92 10.11 -17.57
CA ILE A 77 -1.31 11.45 -17.62
C ILE A 77 0.14 11.37 -18.12
N ARG A 78 0.92 10.42 -17.62
CA ARG A 78 2.36 10.30 -17.94
C ARG A 78 2.67 9.40 -19.13
N LYS A 79 1.67 8.72 -19.70
CA LYS A 79 1.85 7.71 -20.77
C LYS A 79 2.88 6.65 -20.40
N CYS A 80 2.80 6.15 -19.18
CA CYS A 80 3.67 5.11 -18.63
C CYS A 80 2.85 3.87 -18.27
N PRO A 81 3.46 2.67 -18.16
CA PRO A 81 2.74 1.47 -17.75
C PRO A 81 2.16 1.61 -16.34
N VAL A 82 0.88 1.25 -16.17
CA VAL A 82 0.15 1.28 -14.89
C VAL A 82 0.81 0.40 -13.84
N THR A 83 1.34 -0.75 -14.27
CA THR A 83 1.92 -1.78 -13.40
C THR A 83 3.06 -1.26 -12.53
N ALA A 84 3.85 -0.29 -13.03
CA ALA A 84 4.96 0.30 -12.28
C ALA A 84 4.46 1.11 -11.06
N TYR A 85 3.40 1.90 -11.22
CA TYR A 85 2.80 2.65 -10.11
C TYR A 85 2.06 1.72 -9.16
N LEU A 86 1.29 0.79 -9.72
CA LEU A 86 0.45 -0.12 -8.96
C LEU A 86 1.29 -0.98 -8.03
N LEU A 87 2.31 -1.66 -8.54
CA LEU A 87 3.15 -2.55 -7.75
C LEU A 87 3.82 -1.80 -6.59
N VAL A 88 4.50 -0.70 -6.90
CA VAL A 88 5.25 0.08 -5.88
C VAL A 88 4.32 0.62 -4.79
N ALA A 89 3.18 1.20 -5.17
CA ALA A 89 2.24 1.77 -4.21
C ALA A 89 1.52 0.70 -3.37
N PHE A 90 1.35 -0.53 -3.89
CA PHE A 90 0.74 -1.64 -3.16
C PHE A 90 1.64 -2.26 -2.11
N PHE A 91 2.97 -2.23 -2.27
CA PHE A 91 3.91 -2.96 -1.40
C PHE A 91 3.69 -2.77 0.10
N PRO A 92 3.51 -1.53 0.62
CA PRO A 92 3.29 -1.33 2.05
C PRO A 92 2.02 -2.01 2.58
N LEU A 93 1.00 -2.18 1.73
CA LEU A 93 -0.31 -2.70 2.10
C LEU A 93 -0.33 -4.23 2.22
N VAL A 94 0.63 -4.94 1.61
CA VAL A 94 0.62 -6.41 1.56
C VAL A 94 1.04 -7.00 2.92
N PRO A 95 0.18 -7.78 3.59
CA PRO A 95 0.49 -8.38 4.88
C PRO A 95 1.38 -9.61 4.71
N GLY A 96 2.70 -9.43 4.60
CA GLY A 96 3.64 -10.54 4.42
C GLY A 96 3.60 -11.59 5.54
N GLY A 97 3.62 -11.14 6.80
CA GLY A 97 3.51 -12.02 7.96
C GLY A 97 2.14 -12.70 8.06
N GLY A 98 1.06 -11.97 7.79
CA GLY A 98 -0.30 -12.53 7.85
C GLY A 98 -0.50 -13.68 6.88
N ILE A 99 0.01 -13.56 5.65
CA ILE A 99 -0.04 -14.65 4.66
C ILE A 99 0.80 -15.86 5.10
N TYR A 100 1.98 -15.60 5.69
CA TYR A 100 2.84 -16.66 6.22
C TYR A 100 2.15 -17.44 7.35
N TYR A 101 1.60 -16.74 8.35
CA TYR A 101 0.91 -17.39 9.48
C TYR A 101 -0.37 -18.11 9.02
N ALA A 102 -1.13 -17.55 8.09
CA ALA A 102 -2.28 -18.23 7.52
C ALA A 102 -1.90 -19.58 6.89
N MET A 103 -0.76 -19.65 6.19
CA MET A 103 -0.25 -20.89 5.61
C MET A 103 0.20 -21.88 6.70
N GLU A 104 0.90 -21.40 7.73
CA GLU A 104 1.34 -22.19 8.87
C GLU A 104 0.16 -22.85 9.60
N HIS A 105 -0.87 -22.07 9.96
CA HIS A 105 -2.08 -22.56 10.60
C HIS A 105 -2.82 -23.59 9.73
N ALA A 106 -2.90 -23.35 8.41
CA ALA A 106 -3.52 -24.29 7.49
C ALA A 106 -2.78 -25.65 7.44
N ILE A 107 -1.45 -25.64 7.52
CA ILE A 107 -0.63 -26.87 7.56
C ILE A 107 -0.80 -27.60 8.91
N ASN A 108 -0.91 -26.86 10.01
CA ASN A 108 -1.12 -27.41 11.35
C ASN A 108 -2.56 -27.90 11.59
N GLY A 109 -3.49 -27.66 10.66
CA GLY A 109 -4.91 -28.01 10.80
C GLY A 109 -5.70 -27.07 11.71
N GLU A 110 -5.15 -25.88 12.00
CA GLU A 110 -5.74 -24.85 12.87
C GLU A 110 -6.60 -23.89 12.02
N THR A 111 -7.72 -24.36 11.49
CA THR A 111 -8.57 -23.58 10.56
C THR A 111 -9.59 -22.67 11.24
N ASP A 112 -9.67 -22.70 12.57
CA ASP A 112 -10.71 -22.05 13.36
C ASP A 112 -10.29 -20.68 13.94
N LEU A 113 -9.06 -20.23 13.64
CA LEU A 113 -8.49 -18.92 14.00
C LEU A 113 -8.84 -17.87 12.95
#